data_AF-A0A662SRM1-F1
#
_entry.id   AF-A0A662SRM1-F1
#
_cell.length_a   1.000
_cell.length_b   1.000
_cell.length_c   1.000
_cell.angle_alpha   90.00
_cell.angle_beta   90.00
_cell.angle_gamma   90.00
#
_symmetry.space_group_name_H-M   'P 1'
#
loop_
_entity.id
_entity.type
_entity.pdbx_description
1 polymer ?
#
loop_
_entity_poly.entity_id
_entity_poly.type
_entity_poly.pdbx_seq_one_letter_code
_entity_poly.pdbx_strand_id
1 'polypeptide(L)'
;MFPIKHVILYKWRFREARSLSELRERLERSHFYTISPRRGMLVATSRSKPSAVIFVFTQEGDEGGELLLIQTPLGYYTLEHIRRSMRVFARIAGIDVEEQAKSSGGM
;
A
#
# COMPACT_ATOMS: atom_id res chain seq x y z
N MET A 1 4.72 -23.07 -8.48
CA MET A 1 4.96 -21.87 -7.67
C MET A 1 4.18 -20.72 -8.31
N PHE A 2 3.24 -20.09 -7.59
CA PHE A 2 2.54 -18.91 -8.13
C PHE A 2 3.41 -17.67 -7.93
N PRO A 3 3.70 -16.88 -8.98
CA PRO A 3 4.63 -15.76 -8.90
C PRO A 3 4.07 -14.56 -8.12
N ILE A 4 2.75 -14.51 -7.87
CA ILE A 4 2.07 -13.50 -7.06
C ILE A 4 0.98 -14.24 -6.26
N LYS A 5 0.92 -14.01 -4.94
CA LYS A 5 -0.03 -14.72 -4.05
C LYS A 5 -1.35 -13.97 -3.94
N HIS A 6 -1.28 -12.68 -3.61
CA HIS A 6 -2.46 -11.84 -3.40
C HIS A 6 -2.21 -10.45 -4.00
N VAL A 7 -3.26 -9.89 -4.59
CA VAL A 7 -3.30 -8.49 -5.05
C VAL A 7 -4.57 -7.88 -4.49
N ILE A 8 -4.46 -6.70 -3.88
CA ILE A 8 -5.59 -5.98 -3.31
C ILE A 8 -5.50 -4.51 -3.72
N LEU A 9 -6.61 -3.95 -4.18
CA LEU A 9 -6.72 -2.54 -4.51
C LEU A 9 -7.45 -1.81 -3.38
N TYR A 10 -6.89 -0.69 -2.96
CA TYR A 10 -7.49 0.22 -2.00
C TYR A 10 -7.64 1.59 -2.64
N LYS A 11 -8.72 2.30 -2.33
CA LYS A 11 -8.69 3.77 -2.37
C LYS A 11 -8.09 4.25 -1.06
N TRP A 12 -7.30 5.32 -1.12
CA TRP A 12 -6.73 5.94 0.06
C TRP A 12 -6.90 7.45 0.03
N ARG A 13 -6.93 8.06 1.22
CA ARG A 13 -6.99 9.51 1.40
C ARG A 13 -6.01 9.97 2.46
N PHE A 14 -5.47 11.17 2.28
CA PHE A 14 -4.70 11.85 3.30
C PHE A 14 -5.52 12.02 4.57
N ARG A 15 -4.87 11.82 5.72
CA ARG A 15 -5.47 12.03 7.04
C ARG A 15 -4.52 12.85 7.89
N GLU A 16 -3.60 12.21 8.60
CA GLU A 16 -2.56 12.92 9.31
C GLU A 16 -1.39 13.32 8.39
N ALA A 17 -1.11 12.53 7.34
CA ALA A 17 -0.21 12.94 6.29
C ALA A 17 -0.96 13.88 5.35
N ARG A 18 -0.33 14.97 4.93
CA ARG A 18 -0.94 16.02 4.08
C ARG A 18 -0.33 16.10 2.69
N SER A 19 0.65 15.26 2.40
CA SER A 19 1.29 15.16 1.09
C SER A 19 1.94 13.80 0.90
N LEU A 20 2.25 13.45 -0.35
CA LEU A 20 2.96 12.21 -0.67
C LEU A 20 4.38 12.20 -0.05
N SER A 21 5.00 13.37 0.10
CA SER A 21 6.29 13.53 0.78
C SER A 21 6.18 13.21 2.26
N GLU A 22 5.15 13.72 2.96
CA GLU A 22 4.92 13.39 4.37
C GLU A 22 4.57 11.91 4.56
N LEU A 23 3.74 11.34 3.68
CA LEU A 23 3.41 9.91 3.69
C LEU A 23 4.71 9.07 3.57
N ARG A 24 5.58 9.43 2.61
CA ARG A 24 6.90 8.83 2.45
C ARG A 24 7.73 8.91 3.72
N GLU A 25 7.87 10.09 4.33
CA GLU A 25 8.65 10.28 5.54
C GLU A 25 8.15 9.41 6.70
N ARG A 26 6.82 9.30 6.88
CA ARG A 26 6.22 8.47 7.93
C ARG A 26 6.50 6.98 7.73
N LEU A 27 6.42 6.52 6.49
CA LEU A 27 6.78 5.15 6.12
C LEU A 27 8.28 4.88 6.39
N GLU A 28 9.16 5.78 5.96
CA GLU A 28 10.61 5.63 6.17
C GLU A 28 11.00 5.62 7.66
N ARG A 29 10.38 6.48 8.47
CA ARG A 29 10.53 6.48 9.94
C ARG A 29 10.02 5.19 10.59
N SER A 30 9.12 4.48 9.92
CA SER A 30 8.51 3.23 10.40
C SER A 30 9.13 1.98 9.76
N HIS A 31 10.41 2.06 9.37
CA HIS A 31 11.17 0.96 8.79
C HIS A 31 10.65 0.43 7.45
N PHE A 32 10.05 1.28 6.63
CA PHE A 32 9.83 0.99 5.20
C PHE A 32 10.96 1.54 4.35
N TYR A 33 11.20 0.89 3.22
CA TYR A 33 12.00 1.41 2.13
C TYR A 33 11.06 1.93 1.06
N THR A 34 11.34 3.12 0.51
CA THR A 34 10.47 3.76 -0.47
C THR A 34 11.24 4.25 -1.70
N ILE A 35 10.58 4.26 -2.85
CA ILE A 35 11.06 4.82 -4.11
C ILE A 35 9.93 5.64 -4.74
N SER A 36 10.25 6.80 -5.31
CA SER A 36 9.32 7.63 -6.08
C SER A 36 9.74 7.64 -7.56
N PRO A 37 9.16 6.79 -8.42
CA PRO A 37 9.58 6.70 -9.82
C PRO A 37 9.19 7.94 -10.64
N ARG A 38 8.13 8.63 -10.24
CA ARG A 38 7.67 9.91 -10.81
C ARG A 38 6.84 10.67 -9.79
N ARG A 39 6.52 11.93 -10.09
CA ARG A 39 5.59 12.75 -9.30
C ARG A 39 4.24 12.04 -9.18
N GLY A 40 3.65 12.03 -7.98
CA GLY A 40 2.38 11.36 -7.70
C GLY A 40 2.47 9.84 -7.59
N MET A 41 3.67 9.25 -7.51
CA MET A 41 3.86 7.83 -7.26
C MET A 41 4.83 7.56 -6.12
N LEU A 42 4.50 6.56 -5.31
CA LEU A 42 5.36 6.04 -4.26
C LEU A 42 5.26 4.52 -4.22
N VAL A 43 6.39 3.84 -4.25
CA VAL A 43 6.49 2.39 -4.05
C VAL A 43 7.16 2.14 -2.72
N ALA A 44 6.61 1.23 -1.91
CA ALA A 44 7.17 0.90 -0.61
C ALA A 44 7.20 -0.61 -0.34
N THR A 45 8.14 -1.03 0.50
CA THR A 45 8.22 -2.38 1.08
C THR A 45 8.74 -2.26 2.51
N SER A 46 8.38 -3.21 3.37
CA SER A 46 9.00 -3.31 4.70
C SER A 46 10.49 -3.63 4.57
N ARG A 47 11.35 -3.02 5.41
CA ARG A 47 12.77 -3.37 5.51
C ARG A 47 13.01 -4.68 6.28
N SER A 48 12.07 -5.08 7.14
CA SER A 48 12.21 -6.32 7.94
C SER A 48 11.98 -7.58 7.10
N LYS A 49 11.11 -7.49 6.09
CA LYS A 49 10.89 -8.52 5.06
C LYS A 49 10.79 -7.87 3.67
N PRO A 50 11.93 -7.49 3.09
CA PRO A 50 11.96 -6.85 1.78
C PRO A 50 11.22 -7.69 0.73
N SER A 51 10.40 -7.04 -0.08
CA SER A 51 9.64 -7.63 -1.18
C SER A 51 8.59 -8.67 -0.78
N ALA A 52 8.37 -8.98 0.51
CA ALA A 52 7.29 -9.88 0.92
C ALA A 52 5.91 -9.29 0.57
N VAL A 53 5.76 -7.98 0.75
CA VAL A 53 4.61 -7.18 0.31
C VAL A 53 5.14 -5.89 -0.29
N ILE A 54 4.65 -5.56 -1.48
CA ILE A 54 4.93 -4.32 -2.20
C ILE A 54 3.67 -3.46 -2.17
N PHE A 55 3.83 -2.21 -1.79
CA PHE A 55 2.80 -1.19 -1.78
C PHE A 55 3.08 -0.21 -2.91
N VAL A 56 2.12 0.00 -3.80
CA VAL A 56 2.23 0.97 -4.91
C VAL A 56 1.13 2.00 -4.74
N PHE A 57 1.51 3.22 -4.39
CA PHE A 57 0.64 4.37 -4.30
C PHE A 57 0.68 5.16 -5.61
N THR A 58 -0.50 5.49 -6.11
CA THR A 58 -0.73 6.54 -7.09
C THR A 58 -1.60 7.61 -6.45
N GLN A 59 -1.20 8.86 -6.59
CA GLN A 59 -2.00 10.00 -6.16
C GLN A 59 -2.85 10.49 -7.34
N GLU A 60 -4.16 10.50 -7.15
CA GLU A 60 -5.18 10.92 -8.11
C GLU A 60 -5.86 12.20 -7.57
N GLY A 61 -5.21 13.35 -7.78
CA GLY A 61 -5.68 14.64 -7.26
C GLY A 61 -5.11 14.98 -5.87
N ASP A 62 -5.75 15.92 -5.17
CA ASP A 62 -5.18 16.52 -3.96
C ASP A 62 -5.49 15.75 -2.67
N GLU A 63 -6.53 14.91 -2.68
CA GLU A 63 -7.02 14.25 -1.46
C GLU A 63 -6.43 12.84 -1.23
N GLY A 64 -5.91 12.19 -2.28
CA GLY A 64 -5.49 10.79 -2.18
C GLY A 64 -5.36 10.11 -3.53
N GLY A 65 -5.69 8.82 -3.60
CA GLY A 65 -5.68 8.07 -4.85
C GLY A 65 -5.82 6.56 -4.64
N GLU A 66 -5.04 5.77 -5.36
CA GLU A 66 -5.07 4.30 -5.30
C GLU A 66 -3.82 3.71 -4.66
N LEU A 67 -4.03 2.60 -3.96
CA LEU A 67 -3.00 1.80 -3.33
C LEU A 67 -3.17 0.36 -3.78
N LEU A 68 -2.22 -0.12 -4.58
CA LEU A 68 -2.11 -1.52 -4.93
C LEU A 68 -1.18 -2.23 -3.94
N LEU A 69 -1.69 -3.25 -3.28
CA LEU A 69 -0.91 -4.14 -2.43
C LEU A 69 -0.65 -5.44 -3.18
N ILE A 70 0.62 -5.82 -3.31
CA ILE A 70 1.06 -7.04 -3.98
C ILE A 70 1.83 -7.90 -2.98
N GLN A 71 1.30 -9.07 -2.65
CA GLN A 71 2.08 -10.09 -1.94
C GLN A 71 2.81 -10.98 -2.94
N THR A 72 4.14 -11.01 -2.83
CA THR A 72 5.01 -11.84 -3.66
C THR A 72 5.12 -13.26 -3.09
N PRO A 73 5.81 -14.20 -3.77
CA PRO A 73 6.00 -15.56 -3.27
C PRO A 73 6.77 -15.61 -1.95
N LEU A 74 7.61 -14.59 -1.68
CA LEU A 74 8.41 -14.46 -0.44
C LEU A 74 7.55 -14.16 0.79
N GLY A 75 6.37 -13.56 0.61
CA GLY A 75 5.43 -13.32 1.70
C GLY A 75 4.65 -14.59 2.08
N TYR A 76 4.49 -14.86 3.37
CA TYR A 76 3.77 -16.03 3.90
C TYR A 76 2.45 -15.66 4.59
N TYR A 77 1.95 -14.45 4.32
CA TYR A 77 0.71 -13.96 4.90
C TYR A 77 -0.51 -14.56 4.20
N THR A 78 -1.57 -14.80 4.96
CA THR A 78 -2.89 -15.08 4.39
C THR A 78 -3.55 -13.76 3.98
N LEU A 79 -4.52 -13.83 3.07
CA LEU A 79 -5.32 -12.67 2.68
C LEU A 79 -5.97 -11.96 3.88
N GLU A 80 -6.51 -12.74 4.83
CA GLU A 80 -7.11 -12.20 6.06
C GLU A 80 -6.09 -11.46 6.93
N HIS A 81 -4.88 -12.01 7.07
CA HIS A 81 -3.80 -11.35 7.81
C HIS A 81 -3.46 -10.01 7.18
N ILE A 82 -3.29 -9.95 5.85
CA ILE A 82 -3.03 -8.70 5.13
C ILE A 82 -4.12 -7.68 5.45
N ARG A 83 -5.40 -8.05 5.26
CA ARG A 83 -6.53 -7.14 5.48
C ARG A 83 -6.55 -6.58 6.91
N ARG A 84 -6.25 -7.40 7.91
CA ARG A 84 -6.14 -6.95 9.31
C ARG A 84 -4.98 -5.99 9.51
N SER A 85 -3.80 -6.30 8.95
CA SER A 85 -2.61 -5.47 9.04
C SER A 85 -2.77 -4.12 8.34
N MET A 86 -3.62 -4.02 7.31
CA MET A 86 -3.81 -2.79 6.54
C MET A 86 -4.31 -1.61 7.38
N ARG A 87 -5.13 -1.85 8.42
CA ARG A 87 -5.57 -0.77 9.32
C ARG A 87 -4.41 -0.16 10.10
N VAL A 88 -3.48 -1.00 10.56
CA VAL A 88 -2.28 -0.55 11.30
C VAL A 88 -1.32 0.16 10.35
N PHE A 89 -1.10 -0.41 9.16
CA PHE A 89 -0.28 0.21 8.12
C PHE A 89 -0.80 1.59 7.73
N ALA A 90 -2.10 1.74 7.47
CA ALA A 90 -2.72 3.01 7.09
C ALA A 90 -2.52 4.10 8.17
N ARG A 91 -2.70 3.73 9.45
CA ARG A 91 -2.42 4.63 10.58
C ARG A 91 -0.96 5.07 10.64
N ILE A 92 -0.02 4.15 10.42
CA ILE A 92 1.42 4.46 10.37
C ILE A 92 1.71 5.45 9.23
N ALA A 93 1.16 5.18 8.05
CA ALA A 93 1.30 6.02 6.87
C ALA A 93 0.57 7.38 6.97
N GLY A 94 -0.34 7.53 7.95
CA GLY A 94 -1.13 8.74 8.14
C GLY A 94 -2.23 8.92 7.08
N ILE A 95 -2.83 7.81 6.64
CA ILE A 95 -3.88 7.77 5.62
C ILE A 95 -5.07 6.95 6.11
N ASP A 96 -6.23 7.19 5.50
CA ASP A 96 -7.35 6.25 5.53
C ASP A 96 -7.33 5.38 4.27
N VAL A 97 -7.80 4.13 4.37
CA VAL A 97 -7.87 3.17 3.27
C VAL A 97 -9.22 2.47 3.23
N GLU A 98 -9.72 2.24 2.02
CA GLU A 98 -10.95 1.51 1.75
C GLU A 98 -10.69 0.46 0.67
N GLU A 99 -10.85 -0.83 1.02
CA GLU A 99 -10.66 -1.92 0.07
C GLU A 99 -11.71 -1.81 -1.03
N GLN A 100 -11.25 -1.76 -2.28
CA GLN A 100 -12.15 -1.81 -3.40
C GLN A 100 -12.62 -3.26 -3.52
N ALA A 101 -13.93 -3.47 -3.41
CA ALA A 101 -14.51 -4.77 -3.75
C ALA A 101 -14.05 -5.15 -5.16
N LYS A 102 -13.81 -6.44 -5.40
CA LYS A 102 -13.71 -6.90 -6.78
C LYS A 102 -14.96 -6.40 -7.48
N SER A 103 -14.81 -5.51 -8.46
CA SER A 103 -15.86 -5.31 -9.43
C SER A 103 -16.19 -6.71 -9.92
N SER A 104 -17.42 -7.15 -9.69
CA SER A 104 -18.04 -8.20 -10.48
C SER A 104 -18.13 -7.67 -11.91
N GLY A 105 -16.98 -7.49 -12.57
CA GLY A 105 -16.88 -7.20 -13.97
C GLY A 105 -17.40 -8.44 -14.67
N GLY A 106 -18.53 -8.26 -15.34
CA GLY A 106 -19.33 -9.32 -15.91
C GLY A 106 -18.64 -10.02 -17.07
N MET A 107 -19.15 -11.24 -17.29
CA MET A 107 -18.85 -12.23 -18.32
C MET A 107 -17.47 -12.87 -18.26
#